data_AF-A0A2P4XBL9-F1
#
_entry.id   AF-A0A2P4XBL9-F1
#
_cell.length_a   1.000
_cell.length_b   1.000
_cell.length_c   1.000
_cell.angle_alpha   90.00
_cell.angle_beta   90.00
_cell.angle_gamma   90.00
#
_symmetry.space_group_name_H-M   'P 1'
#
loop_
_entity.id
_entity.type
_entity.pdbx_description
1 polymer ?
#
loop_
_entity_poly.entity_id
_entity_poly.type
_entity_poly.pdbx_seq_one_letter_code
_entity_poly.pdbx_strand_id
1 'polypeptide(L)'
;MSEGEAFGPRLGSTAEPTCASGLLSMRLDFAVGLPSDDKEDTGILVFVCRLSKMHHLAPVRDKVTGKQAAQLFVDSVFHYHGLPETIVSDRYPRFTGAFWDTLFQIFGTKLTISTADHP
;
A
#
# COMPACT_ATOMS: atom_id res chain seq x y z
N MET A 1 -7.99 57.84 -14.67
CA MET A 1 -8.96 56.77 -14.98
C MET A 1 -8.29 55.90 -16.04
N SER A 2 -7.86 54.67 -15.82
CA SER A 2 -7.80 53.79 -14.65
C SER A 2 -6.68 52.76 -14.88
N GLU A 3 -6.13 52.26 -13.79
CA GLU A 3 -5.24 51.10 -13.73
C GLU A 3 -5.93 49.82 -14.26
N GLY A 4 -5.13 48.85 -14.69
CA GLY A 4 -5.59 47.54 -15.13
C GLY A 4 -4.48 46.49 -15.07
N GLU A 5 -3.92 46.30 -13.87
CA GLU A 5 -3.17 45.11 -13.49
C GLU A 5 -4.16 44.02 -13.02
N ALA A 6 -4.12 42.83 -13.62
CA ALA A 6 -4.52 41.56 -13.00
C ALA A 6 -4.14 40.40 -13.93
N PHE A 7 -3.07 39.66 -13.62
CA PHE A 7 -3.15 38.37 -12.93
C PHE A 7 -3.95 37.30 -13.69
N GLY A 8 -3.22 36.47 -14.44
CA GLY A 8 -3.74 35.17 -14.86
C GLY A 8 -3.80 34.21 -13.66
N PRO A 9 -4.71 33.23 -13.65
CA PRO A 9 -4.55 32.04 -12.84
C PRO A 9 -3.76 31.01 -13.66
N ARG A 10 -2.57 30.66 -13.18
CA ARG A 10 -1.89 29.41 -13.53
C ARG A 10 -2.85 28.27 -13.22
N LEU A 11 -3.11 27.44 -14.23
CA LEU A 11 -3.88 26.21 -14.11
C LEU A 11 -3.31 25.42 -12.92
N GLY A 12 -4.09 25.36 -11.84
CA GLY A 12 -3.70 24.75 -10.60
C GLY A 12 -3.39 23.28 -10.83
N SER A 13 -2.15 22.90 -10.51
CA SER A 13 -1.84 21.54 -10.11
C SER A 13 -2.78 21.19 -8.96
N THR A 14 -3.83 20.42 -9.23
CA THR A 14 -4.46 19.61 -8.20
C THR A 14 -3.41 18.56 -7.83
N ALA A 15 -2.50 18.95 -6.94
CA ALA A 15 -1.73 17.99 -6.19
C ALA A 15 -2.77 17.21 -5.38
N GLU A 16 -3.15 16.05 -5.90
CA GLU A 16 -3.63 14.98 -5.04
C GLU A 16 -2.62 14.86 -3.88
N PRO A 17 -3.03 14.46 -2.66
CA PRO A 17 -2.10 14.22 -1.59
C PRO A 17 -1.24 12.98 -1.91
N THR A 18 -0.41 13.03 -2.95
CA THR A 18 0.74 12.16 -3.13
C THR A 18 1.57 12.35 -1.90
N CYS A 19 1.59 11.31 -1.10
CA CYS A 19 2.34 11.28 0.12
C CYS A 19 3.81 11.41 -0.30
N ALA A 20 4.38 12.60 -0.08
CA ALA A 20 5.64 13.02 -0.67
C ALA A 20 6.71 11.95 -0.46
N SER A 21 7.44 11.69 -1.54
CA SER A 21 8.32 10.55 -1.85
C SER A 21 9.51 10.30 -0.90
N GLY A 22 9.42 10.69 0.37
CA GLY A 22 10.54 10.64 1.30
C GLY A 22 10.29 9.97 2.65
N LEU A 23 9.04 9.69 3.05
CA LEU A 23 8.73 9.17 4.41
C LEU A 23 7.49 8.23 4.44
N LEU A 24 7.35 7.35 3.44
CA LEU A 24 6.19 6.47 3.35
C LEU A 24 6.31 5.27 4.29
N SER A 25 5.50 5.28 5.36
CA SER A 25 5.30 4.15 6.26
C SER A 25 3.92 3.53 6.02
N MET A 26 3.92 2.27 5.58
CA MET A 26 2.73 1.51 5.23
C MET A 26 2.42 0.46 6.29
N ARG A 27 1.15 0.36 6.68
CA ARG A 27 0.64 -0.74 7.50
C ARG A 27 -0.24 -1.66 6.67
N LEU A 28 -0.05 -2.96 6.83
CA LEU A 28 -0.88 -4.00 6.22
C LEU A 28 -1.80 -4.59 7.29
N ASP A 29 -3.06 -4.79 6.93
CA ASP A 29 -4.06 -5.43 7.77
C ASP A 29 -4.97 -6.33 6.92
N PHE A 30 -5.63 -7.28 7.56
CA PHE A 30 -6.56 -8.18 6.89
C PHE A 30 -7.82 -8.45 7.71
N ALA A 31 -8.96 -8.06 7.16
CA ALA A 31 -10.28 -8.36 7.72
C ALA A 31 -10.90 -9.56 7.01
N VAL A 32 -11.54 -10.45 7.78
CA VAL A 32 -12.21 -11.68 7.29
C VAL A 32 -13.60 -11.82 7.90
N GLY A 33 -14.42 -12.70 7.33
CA GLY A 33 -15.75 -13.02 7.85
C GLY A 33 -16.81 -12.00 7.47
N LEU A 34 -16.60 -11.30 6.36
CA LEU A 34 -17.59 -10.42 5.76
C LEU A 34 -18.60 -11.25 4.94
N PRO A 35 -19.84 -10.75 4.78
CA PRO A 35 -20.78 -11.35 3.82
C PRO A 35 -20.14 -11.38 2.43
N SER A 36 -20.26 -12.51 1.74
CA SER A 36 -19.78 -12.64 0.37
C SER A 36 -20.41 -11.59 -0.54
N ASP A 37 -19.59 -10.96 -1.37
CA ASP A 37 -20.08 -10.16 -2.50
C ASP A 37 -20.41 -11.05 -3.72
N ASP A 38 -20.78 -10.42 -4.85
CA ASP A 38 -21.07 -11.10 -6.11
C ASP A 38 -19.89 -11.92 -6.69
N LYS A 39 -18.67 -11.71 -6.18
CA LYS A 39 -17.43 -12.38 -6.58
C LYS A 39 -16.96 -13.43 -5.57
N GLU A 40 -17.76 -13.65 -4.53
CA GLU A 40 -17.47 -14.51 -3.38
C GLU A 40 -16.27 -14.05 -2.55
N ASP A 41 -15.99 -12.75 -2.56
CA ASP A 41 -14.98 -12.15 -1.69
C ASP A 41 -15.56 -11.97 -0.28
N THR A 42 -14.90 -12.58 0.71
CA THR A 42 -15.35 -12.65 2.11
C THR A 42 -14.40 -11.92 3.08
N GLY A 43 -13.37 -11.27 2.54
CA GLY A 43 -12.38 -10.50 3.28
C GLY A 43 -11.91 -9.25 2.53
N ILE A 44 -11.17 -8.40 3.24
CA ILE A 44 -10.61 -7.16 2.72
C ILE A 44 -9.15 -7.05 3.16
N LEU A 45 -8.24 -6.89 2.20
CA LEU A 45 -6.88 -6.42 2.45
C LEU A 45 -6.88 -4.91 2.57
N VAL A 46 -6.28 -4.43 3.66
CA VAL A 46 -6.22 -3.02 3.98
C VAL A 46 -4.76 -2.58 3.98
N PHE A 47 -4.44 -1.59 3.16
CA PHE A 47 -3.13 -0.95 3.13
C PHE A 47 -3.27 0.50 3.57
N VAL A 48 -2.67 0.83 4.71
CA VAL A 48 -2.80 2.17 5.31
C VAL A 48 -1.48 2.91 5.23
N CYS A 49 -1.49 4.07 4.59
CA CYS A 49 -0.39 5.02 4.69
C CYS A 49 -0.50 5.78 6.01
N ARG A 50 0.47 5.60 6.91
CA ARG A 50 0.40 6.17 8.27
C ARG A 50 0.44 7.69 8.32
N LEU A 51 1.07 8.32 7.33
CA LEU A 51 1.24 9.78 7.26
C LEU A 51 0.01 10.47 6.65
N SER A 52 -0.40 10.04 5.47
CA SER A 52 -1.55 10.64 4.76
C SER A 52 -2.90 10.18 5.28
N LYS A 53 -2.94 9.11 6.09
CA LYS A 53 -4.18 8.41 6.49
C LYS A 53 -4.99 7.88 5.30
N MET A 54 -4.36 7.72 4.13
CA MET A 54 -4.99 7.06 2.99
C MET A 54 -5.08 5.56 3.23
N HIS A 55 -6.21 4.97 2.83
CA HIS A 55 -6.51 3.55 2.94
C HIS A 55 -6.76 3.02 1.54
N HIS A 56 -6.01 1.99 1.14
CA HIS A 56 -6.32 1.19 -0.03
C HIS A 56 -6.99 -0.09 0.43
N LEU A 57 -8.18 -0.36 -0.10
CA LEU A 57 -9.00 -1.51 0.26
C LEU A 57 -9.12 -2.42 -0.97
N ALA A 58 -8.68 -3.66 -0.84
CA ALA A 58 -8.81 -4.66 -1.89
C ALA A 58 -9.71 -5.81 -1.38
N PRO A 59 -10.93 -5.99 -1.93
CA PRO A 59 -11.76 -7.14 -1.62
C PRO A 59 -11.07 -8.41 -2.12
N VAL A 60 -11.09 -9.45 -1.29
CA VAL A 60 -10.50 -10.75 -1.59
C VAL A 60 -11.24 -11.88 -0.90
N ARG A 61 -11.12 -13.08 -1.44
CA ARG A 61 -11.54 -14.31 -0.76
C ARG A 61 -10.74 -14.54 0.52
N ASP A 62 -11.36 -15.13 1.53
CA ASP A 62 -10.67 -15.53 2.78
C ASP A 62 -9.48 -16.46 2.57
N LYS A 63 -9.42 -17.15 1.43
CA LYS A 63 -8.35 -18.07 1.04
C LYS A 63 -7.21 -17.39 0.27
N VAL A 64 -7.17 -16.05 0.23
CA VAL A 64 -6.08 -15.31 -0.42
C VAL A 64 -4.73 -15.74 0.13
N THR A 65 -3.79 -16.03 -0.77
CA THR A 65 -2.44 -16.45 -0.43
C THR A 65 -1.52 -15.24 -0.21
N GLY A 66 -0.41 -15.42 0.50
CA GLY A 66 0.59 -14.35 0.65
C GLY A 66 1.13 -13.83 -0.68
N LYS A 67 1.26 -14.70 -1.69
CA LYS A 67 1.67 -14.31 -3.05
C LYS A 67 0.66 -13.36 -3.71
N GLN A 68 -0.63 -13.69 -3.62
CA GLN A 68 -1.70 -12.84 -4.14
C GLN A 68 -1.78 -11.51 -3.39
N ALA A 69 -1.62 -11.54 -2.07
CA ALA A 69 -1.57 -10.31 -1.27
C ALA A 69 -0.38 -9.41 -1.66
N ALA A 70 0.78 -9.99 -2.00
CA ALA A 70 1.94 -9.23 -2.48
C ALA A 70 1.67 -8.58 -3.84
N GLN A 71 1.01 -9.30 -4.76
CA GLN A 71 0.60 -8.73 -6.04
C GLN A 71 -0.38 -7.56 -5.84
N LEU A 72 -1.39 -7.75 -5.00
CA LEU A 72 -2.37 -6.71 -4.68
C LEU A 72 -1.73 -5.48 -4.02
N PHE A 73 -0.70 -5.67 -3.19
CA PHE A 73 0.07 -4.57 -2.64
C PHE A 73 0.74 -3.75 -3.73
N VAL A 74 1.38 -4.40 -4.72
CA VAL A 74 2.02 -3.69 -5.83
C VAL A 74 0.98 -2.95 -6.68
N ASP A 75 -0.11 -3.63 -7.02
CA ASP A 75 -1.15 -3.07 -7.87
C ASP A 75 -1.89 -1.89 -7.20
N SER A 76 -2.09 -1.96 -5.87
CA SER A 76 -2.89 -0.97 -5.12
C SER A 76 -2.08 0.12 -4.46
N VAL A 77 -0.83 -0.14 -4.07
CA VAL A 77 0.01 0.81 -3.33
C VAL A 77 1.11 1.34 -4.22
N PHE A 78 1.91 0.44 -4.77
CA PHE A 78 3.12 0.82 -5.51
C PHE A 78 2.78 1.62 -6.77
N HIS A 79 1.68 1.28 -7.45
CA HIS A 79 1.21 2.03 -8.62
C HIS A 79 0.98 3.52 -8.32
N TYR A 80 0.45 3.87 -7.15
CA TYR A 80 0.09 5.25 -6.81
C TYR A 80 1.17 6.00 -6.02
N HIS A 81 1.94 5.30 -5.18
CA HIS A 81 2.87 5.93 -4.22
C HIS A 81 4.34 5.56 -4.44
N GLY A 82 4.62 4.62 -5.34
CA GLY A 82 5.95 4.01 -5.47
C GLY A 82 6.29 3.10 -4.28
N LEU A 83 7.59 2.81 -4.12
CA LEU A 83 8.06 1.95 -3.03
C LEU A 83 8.03 2.72 -1.70
N PRO A 84 7.30 2.24 -0.69
CA PRO A 84 7.40 2.84 0.63
C PRO A 84 8.75 2.53 1.27
N GLU A 85 9.21 3.43 2.12
CA GLU A 85 10.46 3.27 2.88
C GLU A 85 10.32 2.17 3.94
N THR A 86 9.14 2.08 4.58
CA THR A 86 8.86 1.06 5.59
C THR A 86 7.51 0.40 5.35
N ILE A 87 7.49 -0.92 5.46
CA ILE A 87 6.28 -1.74 5.38
C ILE A 87 6.18 -2.53 6.69
N VAL A 88 5.08 -2.37 7.40
CA VAL A 88 4.79 -3.05 8.66
C VAL A 88 3.54 -3.89 8.45
N SER A 89 3.69 -5.21 8.49
CA SER A 89 2.57 -6.13 8.61
C SER A 89 2.40 -6.57 10.06
N ASP A 90 1.19 -6.92 10.45
CA ASP A 90 0.99 -7.72 11.65
C ASP A 90 1.48 -9.17 11.44
N ARG A 91 1.31 -10.02 12.46
CA ARG A 91 1.70 -11.44 12.38
C ARG A 91 0.61 -12.31 11.73
N TYR A 92 -0.20 -11.75 10.83
CA TYR A 92 -1.19 -12.54 10.14
C TYR A 92 -0.51 -13.62 9.29
N PRO A 93 -0.96 -14.89 9.31
CA PRO A 93 -0.31 -15.99 8.56
C PRO A 93 -0.12 -15.74 7.05
N ARG A 94 -0.86 -14.79 6.48
CA ARG A 94 -0.77 -14.39 5.07
C ARG A 94 0.37 -13.41 4.80
N PHE A 95 0.81 -12.62 5.78
CA PHE A 95 1.96 -11.72 5.67
C PHE A 95 3.24 -12.38 6.19
N THR A 96 3.42 -13.66 5.82
CA THR A 96 4.57 -14.49 6.17
C THR A 96 5.62 -14.47 5.04
N GLY A 97 6.63 -15.33 5.12
CA GLY A 97 7.73 -15.40 4.14
C GLY A 97 7.27 -15.40 2.68
N ALA A 98 6.21 -16.15 2.33
CA ALA A 98 5.72 -16.21 0.95
C ALA A 98 5.25 -14.85 0.39
N PHE A 99 4.69 -13.97 1.24
CA PHE A 99 4.34 -12.61 0.85
C PHE A 99 5.61 -11.81 0.57
N TRP A 100 6.55 -11.81 1.51
CA TRP A 100 7.79 -11.03 1.39
C TRP A 100 8.67 -11.53 0.25
N ASP A 101 8.83 -12.83 0.09
CA ASP A 101 9.57 -13.45 -1.02
C ASP A 101 9.01 -12.99 -2.37
N THR A 102 7.68 -13.04 -2.52
CA THR A 102 7.01 -12.62 -3.76
C THR A 102 7.16 -11.12 -4.00
N LEU A 103 6.98 -10.31 -2.95
CA LEU A 103 7.10 -8.85 -3.05
C LEU A 103 8.51 -8.44 -3.50
N PHE A 104 9.54 -8.99 -2.87
CA PHE A 104 10.94 -8.71 -3.23
C PHE A 104 11.30 -9.26 -4.61
N GLN A 105 10.75 -10.42 -5.00
CA GLN A 105 10.89 -10.95 -6.35
C GLN A 105 10.29 -10.01 -7.40
N ILE A 106 9.10 -9.44 -7.17
CA ILE A 106 8.47 -8.46 -8.08
C ILE A 106 9.36 -7.21 -8.23
N PHE A 107 9.97 -6.74 -7.14
CA PHE A 107 10.89 -5.61 -7.17
C PHE A 107 12.30 -5.96 -7.71
N GLY A 108 12.58 -7.21 -8.02
CA GLY A 108 13.91 -7.65 -8.47
C GLY A 108 14.98 -7.56 -7.37
N THR A 109 14.58 -7.61 -6.10
CA THR A 109 15.46 -7.51 -4.93
C THR A 109 15.47 -8.82 -4.14
N LYS A 110 16.49 -9.04 -3.31
CA LYS A 110 16.60 -10.23 -2.47
C LYS A 110 16.21 -9.90 -1.04
N LEU A 111 15.21 -10.59 -0.50
CA LEU A 111 14.91 -10.55 0.93
C LEU A 111 16.00 -11.29 1.70
N THR A 112 16.64 -10.62 2.64
CA THR A 112 17.58 -11.23 3.60
C THR A 112 17.06 -11.02 5.01
N ILE A 113 16.70 -12.10 5.69
CA ILE A 113 16.27 -12.06 7.09
C ILE A 113 17.52 -12.19 7.96
N SER A 114 17.81 -11.16 8.76
CA SER A 114 18.85 -11.23 9.79
C SER A 114 18.28 -11.96 11.02
N THR A 115 19.03 -12.92 11.55
CA THR A 115 18.73 -13.56 12.84
C THR A 115 19.24 -12.66 13.96
N ALA A 116 18.36 -12.28 14.88
CA ALA A 116 18.74 -11.53 16.07
C ALA A 116 19.48 -12.45 17.05
N ASP A 117 20.80 -12.52 16.91
CA ASP A 117 21.74 -13.02 17.92
C ASP A 117 22.85 -11.98 18.07
N HIS A 118 22.54 -10.89 18.77
CA HIS A 118 23.51 -9.92 19.27
C HIS A 118 23.23 -9.76 20.79
N PRO A 119 24.06 -10.36 21.67
CA PRO A 119 23.94 -10.17 23.12
C PRO A 119 24.22 -8.73 23.55
#